data_AF-A0A645EQG8-F1
#
_entry.id   AF-A0A645EQG8-F1
#
_cell.length_a   1.000
_cell.length_b   1.000
_cell.length_c   1.000
_cell.angle_alpha   90.00
_cell.angle_beta   90.00
_cell.angle_gamma   90.00
#
_symmetry.space_group_name_H-M   'P 1'
#
loop_
_entity.id
_entity.type
_entity.pdbx_description
1 polymer ?
#
loop_
_entity_poly.entity_id
_entity_poly.type
_entity_poly.pdbx_seq_one_letter_code
_entity_poly.pdbx_strand_id
1 'polypeptide(L)'
;MKEVMHMNPILFSVEDNFPMTNAGIHNLKNISEAFGCNIISLKPDIRTQKKLMRYTFETNGKPIWFIDRLIYTYPMHMAVKFNTPLLVYGENVSYEYGGADYIETYSAKGQLKNGVASDMDTDELINNAGVTKEELEMTLAPSLDELEKLDPMYVSYFIPWNSFNNYSFAKSRGFHDLTHEWDRTNHIENFDQIDSRAYLVHSWLKYPKFGHAAATDYAARMVRYGLIGRDEAIQLVKERDYALDPWSVRDFCEFAGYTETAFWSIVDKLYNKELFKKDSCGKWALKHPIWAEEN
;
A
#
# COMPACT_ATOMS: atom_id res chain seq x y z
N MET A 1 9.96 17.85 -8.93
CA MET A 1 9.20 19.12 -8.81
C MET A 1 10.04 20.27 -8.23
N LYS A 2 10.38 20.29 -6.94
CA LYS A 2 11.07 21.43 -6.28
C LYS A 2 12.45 21.75 -6.85
N GLU A 3 13.38 20.80 -6.80
CA GLU A 3 14.79 21.05 -7.17
C GLU A 3 14.99 21.19 -8.70
N VAL A 4 14.37 20.31 -9.49
CA VAL A 4 14.59 20.23 -10.95
C VAL A 4 13.74 21.24 -11.73
N MET A 5 12.48 21.44 -11.33
CA MET A 5 11.54 22.33 -12.05
C MET A 5 11.36 23.68 -11.34
N HIS A 6 12.04 23.90 -10.22
CA HIS A 6 11.97 25.13 -9.42
C HIS A 6 10.54 25.54 -8.99
N MET A 7 9.65 24.56 -8.86
CA MET A 7 8.27 24.76 -8.43
C MET A 7 8.15 24.83 -6.89
N ASN A 8 7.02 25.31 -6.39
CA ASN A 8 6.69 25.30 -4.96
C ASN A 8 5.57 24.30 -4.67
N PRO A 9 5.86 22.97 -4.67
CA PRO A 9 4.85 21.97 -4.40
C PRO A 9 4.38 22.06 -2.95
N ILE A 10 3.09 21.82 -2.77
CA ILE A 10 2.48 21.49 -1.49
C ILE A 10 2.20 20.00 -1.46
N LEU A 11 2.48 19.35 -0.34
CA LEU A 11 2.29 17.90 -0.20
C LEU A 11 0.99 17.65 0.56
N PHE A 12 0.06 16.95 -0.07
CA PHE A 12 -1.17 16.48 0.56
C PHE A 12 -0.99 15.01 0.94
N SER A 13 -1.06 14.71 2.24
CA SER A 13 -0.80 13.37 2.78
C SER A 13 -2.00 12.84 3.54
N VAL A 14 -2.09 11.52 3.66
CA VAL A 14 -3.01 10.84 4.57
C VAL A 14 -2.17 10.00 5.51
N GLU A 15 -2.33 10.22 6.81
CA GLU A 15 -1.60 9.46 7.82
C GLU A 15 -2.51 8.40 8.42
N ASP A 16 -2.10 7.13 8.39
CA ASP A 16 -2.79 6.10 9.16
C ASP A 16 -2.67 6.37 10.68
N ASN A 17 -3.49 5.68 11.48
CA ASN A 17 -3.48 5.79 12.95
C ASN A 17 -2.71 4.66 13.65
N PHE A 18 -1.88 3.90 12.92
CA PHE A 18 -1.05 2.86 13.51
C PHE A 18 0.19 3.46 14.20
N PRO A 19 0.82 2.70 15.11
CA PRO A 19 2.14 3.06 15.61
C PRO A 19 3.14 3.17 14.45
N MET A 20 3.86 4.30 14.40
CA MET A 20 4.90 4.52 13.41
C MET A 20 6.24 3.93 13.85
N THR A 21 7.07 3.57 12.88
CA THR A 21 8.50 3.29 13.07
C THR A 21 9.27 4.59 13.29
N ASN A 22 10.45 4.49 13.89
CA ASN A 22 11.38 5.60 14.03
C ASN A 22 11.86 6.09 12.65
N ALA A 23 12.11 5.18 11.70
CA ALA A 23 12.40 5.52 10.31
C ALA A 23 11.26 6.36 9.69
N GLY A 24 10.00 5.94 9.83
CA GLY A 24 8.84 6.69 9.34
C GLY A 24 8.72 8.09 9.96
N ILE A 25 8.85 8.19 11.29
CA ILE A 25 8.82 9.48 12.02
C ILE A 25 9.93 10.41 11.54
N HIS A 26 11.14 9.88 11.35
CA HIS A 26 12.29 10.63 10.83
C HIS A 26 12.04 11.10 9.40
N ASN A 27 11.62 10.19 8.52
CA ASN A 27 11.43 10.48 7.09
C ASN A 27 10.36 11.55 6.86
N LEU A 28 9.25 11.51 7.60
CA LEU A 28 8.20 12.51 7.51
C LEU A 28 8.71 13.92 7.85
N LYS A 29 9.55 14.05 8.90
CA LYS A 29 10.19 15.31 9.26
C LYS A 29 11.25 15.74 8.24
N ASN A 30 12.03 14.77 7.76
CA ASN A 30 13.11 14.98 6.82
C ASN A 30 12.63 15.58 5.48
N ILE A 31 11.40 15.28 5.03
CA ILE A 31 10.83 15.90 3.83
C ILE A 31 10.86 17.44 3.91
N SER A 32 10.50 18.00 5.05
CA SER A 32 10.51 19.45 5.26
C SER A 32 11.93 20.00 5.27
N GLU A 33 12.83 19.36 6.03
CA GLU A 33 14.22 19.79 6.17
C GLU A 33 15.00 19.70 4.85
N ALA A 34 14.88 18.57 4.14
CA ALA A 34 15.66 18.29 2.94
C ALA A 34 15.17 19.06 1.70
N PHE A 35 13.86 19.33 1.59
CA PHE A 35 13.28 19.90 0.38
C PHE A 35 12.56 21.25 0.58
N GLY A 36 12.31 21.68 1.82
CA GLY A 36 11.55 22.89 2.11
C GLY A 36 10.12 22.83 1.60
N CYS A 37 9.49 21.65 1.72
CA CYS A 37 8.11 21.40 1.29
C CYS A 37 7.16 21.40 2.49
N ASN A 38 6.06 22.15 2.38
CA ASN A 38 4.98 22.11 3.37
C ASN A 38 4.12 20.86 3.16
N ILE A 39 3.75 20.20 4.27
CA ILE A 39 2.87 19.04 4.28
C ILE A 39 1.55 19.41 4.97
N ILE A 40 0.44 19.11 4.32
CA ILE A 40 -0.90 19.14 4.92
C ILE A 40 -1.41 17.70 4.95
N SER A 41 -1.55 17.16 6.17
CA SER A 41 -1.96 15.78 6.39
C SER A 41 -3.42 15.69 6.83
N LEU A 42 -4.16 14.76 6.26
CA LEU A 42 -5.41 14.24 6.82
C LEU A 42 -5.08 13.13 7.82
N LYS A 43 -5.53 13.30 9.06
CA LYS A 43 -5.61 12.21 10.05
C LYS A 43 -7.04 11.66 10.06
N PRO A 44 -7.28 10.43 9.59
CA PRO A 44 -8.62 9.86 9.53
C PRO A 44 -9.22 9.67 10.93
N ASP A 45 -10.55 9.77 11.06
CA ASP A 45 -11.24 9.47 12.32
C ASP A 45 -10.99 8.01 12.73
N ILE A 46 -10.48 7.82 13.95
CA ILE A 46 -10.09 6.51 14.46
C ILE A 46 -11.29 5.56 14.57
N ARG A 47 -12.48 6.06 14.92
CA ARG A 47 -13.67 5.21 15.07
C ARG A 47 -14.16 4.73 13.71
N THR A 48 -14.25 5.62 12.72
CA THR A 48 -14.57 5.28 11.33
C THR A 48 -13.55 4.31 10.77
N GLN A 49 -12.26 4.57 10.95
CA GLN A 49 -11.19 3.67 10.50
C GLN A 49 -11.35 2.27 11.11
N LYS A 50 -11.53 2.14 12.42
CA LYS A 50 -11.70 0.83 13.07
C LYS A 50 -12.93 0.08 12.54
N LYS A 51 -14.07 0.76 12.39
CA LYS A 51 -15.30 0.14 11.88
C LYS A 51 -15.11 -0.41 10.46
N LEU A 52 -14.63 0.41 9.53
CA LEU A 52 -14.41 0.03 8.14
C LEU A 52 -13.31 -1.03 8.01
N MET A 53 -12.23 -0.88 8.77
CA MET A 53 -11.12 -1.83 8.77
C MET A 53 -11.55 -3.22 9.19
N ARG A 54 -12.32 -3.33 10.28
CA ARG A 54 -12.85 -4.61 10.75
C ARG A 54 -13.78 -5.23 9.71
N TYR A 55 -14.73 -4.43 9.21
CA TYR A 55 -15.70 -4.89 8.21
C TYR A 55 -15.00 -5.42 6.95
N THR A 56 -14.15 -4.59 6.33
CA THR A 56 -13.45 -4.94 5.08
C THR A 56 -12.38 -6.03 5.25
N PHE A 57 -11.81 -6.19 6.46
CA PHE A 57 -10.96 -7.33 6.79
C PHE A 57 -11.76 -8.64 6.81
N GLU A 58 -12.90 -8.63 7.51
CA GLU A 58 -13.75 -9.81 7.70
C GLU A 58 -14.43 -10.26 6.41
N THR A 59 -14.84 -9.33 5.54
CA THR A 59 -15.60 -9.63 4.32
C THR A 59 -14.71 -9.83 3.09
N ASN A 60 -13.67 -9.00 2.93
CA ASN A 60 -12.86 -8.96 1.70
C ASN A 60 -11.37 -9.28 1.91
N GLY A 61 -10.90 -9.36 3.17
CA GLY A 61 -9.48 -9.37 3.47
C GLY A 61 -8.77 -8.12 2.93
N LYS A 62 -9.38 -6.94 3.12
CA LYS A 62 -8.85 -5.62 2.69
C LYS A 62 -8.90 -4.58 3.84
N PRO A 63 -8.19 -4.82 4.96
CA PRO A 63 -8.33 -4.03 6.20
C PRO A 63 -8.07 -2.52 6.06
N ILE A 64 -7.23 -2.09 5.12
CA ILE A 64 -6.82 -0.69 4.99
C ILE A 64 -7.56 0.04 3.87
N TRP A 65 -8.63 -0.52 3.31
CA TRP A 65 -9.38 0.09 2.20
C TRP A 65 -9.71 1.56 2.45
N PHE A 66 -10.11 1.91 3.68
CA PHE A 66 -10.43 3.29 4.05
C PHE A 66 -9.22 4.22 3.90
N ILE A 67 -8.03 3.79 4.34
CA ILE A 67 -6.80 4.58 4.23
C ILE A 67 -6.37 4.70 2.77
N ASP A 68 -6.28 3.58 2.04
CA ASP A 68 -5.88 3.59 0.64
C ASP A 68 -6.84 4.43 -0.21
N ARG A 69 -8.14 4.39 0.11
CA ARG A 69 -9.14 5.20 -0.59
C ARG A 69 -8.90 6.69 -0.36
N LEU A 70 -8.66 7.09 0.89
CA LEU A 70 -8.35 8.47 1.24
C LEU A 70 -7.04 8.95 0.58
N ILE A 71 -6.01 8.10 0.47
CA ILE A 71 -4.73 8.46 -0.18
C ILE A 71 -4.96 8.93 -1.63
N TYR A 72 -5.96 8.40 -2.33
CA TYR A 72 -6.27 8.83 -3.70
C TYR A 72 -7.22 10.02 -3.76
N THR A 73 -8.28 10.04 -2.93
CA THR A 73 -9.32 11.08 -3.02
C THR A 73 -8.95 12.38 -2.30
N TYR A 74 -8.23 12.31 -1.18
CA TYR A 74 -7.85 13.50 -0.41
C TYR A 74 -6.99 14.48 -1.22
N PRO A 75 -5.92 14.06 -1.92
CA PRO A 75 -5.16 14.97 -2.78
C PRO A 75 -5.99 15.60 -3.90
N MET A 76 -6.99 14.90 -4.45
CA MET A 76 -7.90 15.47 -5.45
C MET A 76 -8.75 16.59 -4.86
N HIS A 77 -9.38 16.35 -3.70
CA HIS A 77 -10.15 17.38 -2.99
C HIS A 77 -9.29 18.60 -2.64
N MET A 78 -8.06 18.38 -2.19
CA MET A 78 -7.16 19.47 -1.84
C MET A 78 -6.68 20.23 -3.08
N ALA A 79 -6.37 19.54 -4.17
CA ALA A 79 -5.96 20.19 -5.42
C ALA A 79 -7.05 21.13 -5.96
N VAL A 80 -8.33 20.72 -5.88
CA VAL A 80 -9.48 21.56 -6.24
C VAL A 80 -9.58 22.77 -5.30
N LYS A 81 -9.54 22.55 -3.97
CA LYS A 81 -9.70 23.63 -2.97
C LYS A 81 -8.56 24.64 -2.97
N PHE A 82 -7.33 24.20 -3.23
CA PHE A 82 -6.14 25.06 -3.31
C PHE A 82 -5.96 25.67 -4.70
N ASN A 83 -6.82 25.34 -5.67
CA ASN A 83 -6.71 25.77 -7.05
C ASN A 83 -5.31 25.48 -7.63
N THR A 84 -4.86 24.24 -7.46
CA THR A 84 -3.60 23.72 -8.00
C THR A 84 -3.91 22.66 -9.06
N PRO A 85 -4.10 23.05 -10.35
CA PRO A 85 -4.51 22.12 -11.40
C PRO A 85 -3.54 20.95 -11.61
N LEU A 86 -2.23 21.21 -11.46
CA LEU A 86 -1.22 20.16 -11.58
C LEU A 86 -1.14 19.33 -10.30
N LEU A 87 -1.74 18.15 -10.34
CA LEU A 87 -1.65 17.13 -9.30
C LEU A 87 -0.65 16.05 -9.73
N VAL A 88 0.32 15.70 -8.89
CA VAL A 88 1.43 14.81 -9.27
C VAL A 88 1.40 13.54 -8.44
N TYR A 89 1.34 12.40 -9.11
CA TYR A 89 1.50 11.07 -8.54
C TYR A 89 2.84 10.46 -8.95
N GLY A 90 3.36 9.52 -8.16
CA GLY A 90 4.62 8.84 -8.44
C GLY A 90 4.53 8.00 -9.71
N GLU A 91 3.90 6.84 -9.60
CA GLU A 91 3.82 5.86 -10.67
C GLU A 91 2.40 5.51 -11.10
N ASN A 92 2.27 5.08 -12.36
CA ASN A 92 1.10 4.36 -12.83
C ASN A 92 1.24 2.87 -12.47
N VAL A 93 0.69 2.48 -11.32
CA VAL A 93 0.82 1.10 -10.79
C VAL A 93 0.33 0.02 -11.76
N SER A 94 -0.71 0.30 -12.56
CA SER A 94 -1.22 -0.66 -13.54
C SER A 94 -0.25 -0.86 -14.70
N TYR A 95 0.42 0.20 -15.15
CA TYR A 95 1.45 0.10 -16.18
C TYR A 95 2.73 -0.56 -15.64
N GLU A 96 3.23 -0.11 -14.48
CA GLU A 96 4.51 -0.58 -13.92
C GLU A 96 4.47 -2.04 -13.43
N TYR A 97 3.31 -2.49 -12.95
CA TYR A 97 3.18 -3.78 -12.26
C TYR A 97 2.22 -4.77 -12.93
N GLY A 98 1.65 -4.43 -14.10
CA GLY A 98 0.81 -5.34 -14.89
C GLY A 98 -0.64 -5.46 -14.40
N GLY A 99 -1.29 -4.32 -14.16
CA GLY A 99 -2.71 -4.23 -13.84
C GLY A 99 -3.63 -4.30 -15.05
N ALA A 100 -4.94 -4.35 -14.81
CA ALA A 100 -5.95 -4.44 -15.89
C ALA A 100 -5.92 -3.22 -16.83
N ASP A 101 -5.67 -2.02 -16.29
CA ASP A 101 -5.60 -0.76 -17.02
C ASP A 101 -4.14 -0.40 -17.40
N TYR A 102 -3.42 -1.33 -18.05
CA TYR A 102 -1.99 -1.18 -18.42
C TYR A 102 -1.73 -0.22 -19.58
N ILE A 103 -2.38 0.94 -19.61
CA ILE A 103 -2.18 1.94 -20.66
C ILE A 103 -1.04 2.88 -20.25
N GLU A 104 -0.01 2.98 -21.11
CA GLU A 104 1.02 4.00 -20.95
C GLU A 104 0.42 5.39 -21.20
N THR A 105 0.42 6.23 -20.18
CA THR A 105 -0.12 7.58 -20.27
C THR A 105 0.51 8.47 -19.21
N TYR A 106 0.67 9.75 -19.53
CA TYR A 106 1.07 10.74 -18.53
C TYR A 106 -0.06 11.00 -17.55
N SER A 107 -1.32 10.89 -17.99
CA SER A 107 -2.48 11.38 -17.24
C SER A 107 -2.88 10.42 -16.13
N ALA A 108 -2.95 10.94 -14.92
CA ALA A 108 -3.44 10.24 -13.73
C ALA A 108 -4.95 10.46 -13.48
N LYS A 109 -5.72 10.89 -14.49
CA LYS A 109 -7.19 11.01 -14.36
C LYS A 109 -7.86 9.66 -14.06
N GLY A 110 -7.22 8.56 -14.44
CA GLY A 110 -7.65 7.20 -14.14
C GLY A 110 -7.26 6.67 -12.76
N GLN A 111 -6.66 7.48 -11.87
CA GLN A 111 -6.02 6.99 -10.63
C GLN A 111 -6.95 6.14 -9.75
N LEU A 112 -8.25 6.43 -9.67
CA LEU A 112 -9.20 5.64 -8.87
C LEU A 112 -9.53 4.27 -9.49
N LYS A 113 -9.19 4.03 -10.75
CA LYS A 113 -9.42 2.76 -11.46
C LYS A 113 -8.23 1.79 -11.34
N ASN A 114 -7.18 2.18 -10.64
CA ASN A 114 -5.93 1.41 -10.54
C ASN A 114 -6.05 0.04 -9.84
N GLY A 115 -7.22 -0.28 -9.25
CA GLY A 115 -7.52 -1.55 -8.61
C GLY A 115 -7.06 -1.68 -7.15
N VAL A 116 -6.36 -0.69 -6.59
CA VAL A 116 -5.87 -0.70 -5.20
C VAL A 116 -7.03 -0.50 -4.23
N ALA A 117 -7.76 0.60 -4.39
CA ALA A 117 -8.90 0.98 -3.54
C ALA A 117 -10.18 1.15 -4.38
N SER A 118 -10.61 0.06 -5.01
CA SER A 118 -11.86 0.00 -5.78
C SER A 118 -13.05 0.51 -4.96
N ASP A 119 -14.02 1.08 -5.67
CA ASP A 119 -15.27 1.55 -5.07
C ASP A 119 -15.96 0.41 -4.29
N MET A 120 -16.48 0.76 -3.13
CA MET A 120 -17.40 -0.07 -2.35
C MET A 120 -18.74 0.65 -2.30
N ASP A 121 -19.82 -0.13 -2.22
CA ASP A 121 -21.16 0.43 -2.15
C ASP A 121 -21.36 1.17 -0.81
N THR A 122 -21.75 2.44 -0.90
CA THR A 122 -21.90 3.31 0.28
C THR A 122 -22.99 2.79 1.21
N ASP A 123 -24.10 2.27 0.66
CA ASP A 123 -25.20 1.76 1.47
C ASP A 123 -24.80 0.45 2.17
N GLU A 124 -24.01 -0.40 1.52
CA GLU A 124 -23.39 -1.59 2.13
C GLU A 124 -22.54 -1.20 3.35
N LEU A 125 -21.66 -0.20 3.20
CA LEU A 125 -20.80 0.26 4.30
C LEU A 125 -21.62 0.86 5.45
N ILE A 126 -22.61 1.71 5.16
CA ILE A 126 -23.47 2.31 6.19
C ILE A 126 -24.22 1.23 6.96
N ASN A 127 -24.89 0.31 6.24
CA ASN A 127 -25.77 -0.68 6.84
C ASN A 127 -24.99 -1.77 7.61
N ASN A 128 -23.79 -2.13 7.15
CA ASN A 128 -23.06 -3.29 7.69
C ASN A 128 -21.82 -2.92 8.53
N ALA A 129 -21.12 -1.82 8.21
CA ALA A 129 -19.97 -1.38 8.99
C ALA A 129 -20.36 -0.39 10.11
N GLY A 130 -21.59 0.13 10.10
CA GLY A 130 -22.11 1.04 11.13
C GLY A 130 -21.48 2.43 11.08
N VAL A 131 -21.15 2.90 9.88
CA VAL A 131 -20.65 4.26 9.61
C VAL A 131 -21.76 5.15 9.06
N THR A 132 -21.56 6.46 9.10
CA THR A 132 -22.50 7.42 8.50
C THR A 132 -22.05 7.87 7.12
N LYS A 133 -22.96 8.50 6.37
CA LYS A 133 -22.64 9.08 5.06
C LYS A 133 -21.56 10.16 5.19
N GLU A 134 -21.64 11.00 6.23
CA GLU A 134 -20.69 12.08 6.48
C GLU A 134 -19.28 11.55 6.78
N GLU A 135 -19.19 10.39 7.47
CA GLU A 135 -17.92 9.71 7.73
C GLU A 135 -17.26 9.16 6.45
N LEU A 136 -18.05 8.95 5.38
CA LEU A 136 -17.60 8.43 4.09
C LEU A 136 -17.34 9.52 3.04
N GLU A 137 -17.70 10.78 3.30
CA GLU A 137 -17.68 11.86 2.29
C GLU A 137 -16.32 11.99 1.59
N MET A 138 -15.22 11.93 2.35
CA MET A 138 -13.86 12.05 1.80
C MET A 138 -13.39 10.81 1.05
N THR A 139 -14.09 9.69 1.15
CA THR A 139 -13.82 8.48 0.34
C THR A 139 -14.40 8.60 -1.07
N LEU A 140 -15.26 9.59 -1.31
CA LEU A 140 -15.81 9.89 -2.62
C LEU A 140 -14.89 10.89 -3.35
N ALA A 141 -14.74 10.70 -4.65
CA ALA A 141 -14.01 11.65 -5.48
C ALA A 141 -14.77 13.00 -5.56
N PRO A 142 -14.07 14.11 -5.85
CA PRO A 142 -14.73 15.34 -6.28
C PRO A 142 -15.67 15.11 -7.47
N SER A 143 -16.56 16.07 -7.73
CA SER A 143 -17.46 16.00 -8.88
C SER A 143 -16.68 15.99 -10.20
N LEU A 144 -17.28 15.46 -11.28
CA LEU A 144 -16.65 15.44 -12.60
C LEU A 144 -16.23 16.85 -13.07
N ASP A 145 -17.07 17.86 -12.83
CA ASP A 145 -16.77 19.25 -13.18
C ASP A 145 -15.57 19.82 -12.39
N GLU A 146 -15.34 19.35 -11.17
CA GLU A 146 -14.14 19.72 -10.39
C GLU A 146 -12.91 18.95 -10.87
N LEU A 147 -13.06 17.67 -11.18
CA LEU A 147 -11.97 16.84 -11.70
C LEU A 147 -11.48 17.32 -13.07
N GLU A 148 -12.36 17.86 -13.93
CA GLU A 148 -11.96 18.43 -15.22
C GLU A 148 -11.12 19.71 -15.10
N LYS A 149 -11.09 20.35 -13.91
CA LYS A 149 -10.19 21.48 -13.63
C LYS A 149 -8.78 21.03 -13.27
N LEU A 150 -8.57 19.74 -13.03
CA LEU A 150 -7.27 19.15 -12.70
C LEU A 150 -6.64 18.52 -13.95
N ASP A 151 -5.31 18.61 -14.02
CA ASP A 151 -4.47 17.88 -14.97
C ASP A 151 -3.49 17.00 -14.17
N PRO A 152 -4.00 15.89 -13.58
CA PRO A 152 -3.17 15.01 -12.77
C PRO A 152 -2.21 14.21 -13.67
N MET A 153 -0.97 14.03 -13.22
CA MET A 153 0.07 13.30 -13.97
C MET A 153 0.82 12.26 -13.14
N TYR A 154 1.36 11.24 -13.82
CA TYR A 154 2.34 10.31 -13.27
C TYR A 154 3.76 10.74 -13.63
N VAL A 155 4.65 10.78 -12.63
CA VAL A 155 6.09 11.03 -12.87
C VAL A 155 6.71 9.87 -13.66
N SER A 156 6.24 8.64 -13.44
CA SER A 156 6.77 7.44 -14.10
C SER A 156 6.67 7.46 -15.63
N TYR A 157 5.76 8.29 -16.20
CA TYR A 157 5.68 8.49 -17.63
C TYR A 157 6.91 9.22 -18.21
N PHE A 158 7.53 10.09 -17.41
CA PHE A 158 8.65 10.93 -17.85
C PHE A 158 10.01 10.39 -17.39
N ILE A 159 10.03 9.61 -16.30
CA ILE A 159 11.23 9.05 -15.70
C ILE A 159 10.98 7.57 -15.43
N PRO A 160 11.81 6.64 -15.95
CA PRO A 160 11.63 5.21 -15.71
C PRO A 160 11.51 4.90 -14.22
N TRP A 161 10.44 4.22 -13.84
CA TRP A 161 10.21 3.88 -12.44
C TRP A 161 11.13 2.73 -12.00
N ASN A 162 11.87 2.94 -10.92
CA ASN A 162 12.69 1.89 -10.32
C ASN A 162 12.81 2.09 -8.81
N SER A 163 12.29 1.15 -8.04
CA SER A 163 12.23 1.20 -6.57
C SER A 163 13.62 1.35 -5.92
N PHE A 164 14.67 0.74 -6.46
CA PHE A 164 16.02 0.79 -5.88
C PHE A 164 16.74 2.09 -6.22
N ASN A 165 16.54 2.62 -7.43
CA ASN A 165 17.05 3.94 -7.79
C ASN A 165 16.37 5.04 -6.96
N ASN A 166 15.04 4.96 -6.81
CA ASN A 166 14.26 5.87 -5.97
C ASN A 166 14.71 5.80 -4.50
N TYR A 167 14.90 4.60 -3.97
CA TYR A 167 15.45 4.40 -2.62
C TYR A 167 16.86 4.98 -2.47
N SER A 168 17.77 4.71 -3.43
CA SER A 168 19.13 5.25 -3.40
C SER A 168 19.15 6.77 -3.41
N PHE A 169 18.26 7.38 -4.21
CA PHE A 169 18.06 8.83 -4.21
C PHE A 169 17.53 9.32 -2.86
N ALA A 170 16.46 8.72 -2.33
CA ALA A 170 15.88 9.11 -1.04
C ALA A 170 16.92 9.03 0.10
N LYS A 171 17.69 7.93 0.15
CA LYS A 171 18.75 7.72 1.13
C LYS A 171 19.84 8.80 1.04
N SER A 172 20.22 9.21 -0.18
CA SER A 172 21.16 10.31 -0.38
C SER A 172 20.65 11.67 0.14
N ARG A 173 19.33 11.78 0.37
CA ARG A 173 18.65 12.96 0.93
C ARG A 173 18.29 12.80 2.42
N GLY A 174 18.90 11.85 3.11
CA GLY A 174 18.75 11.68 4.55
C GLY A 174 17.56 10.82 4.98
N PHE A 175 16.92 10.09 4.06
CA PHE A 175 15.89 9.12 4.42
C PHE A 175 16.53 7.88 5.06
N HIS A 176 15.85 7.33 6.05
CA HIS A 176 16.19 6.09 6.74
C HIS A 176 15.35 4.93 6.21
N ASP A 177 15.98 3.77 6.12
CA ASP A 177 15.34 2.47 5.99
C ASP A 177 15.22 1.83 7.39
N LEU A 178 14.75 0.59 7.46
CA LEU A 178 14.56 -0.14 8.73
C LEU A 178 15.85 -0.79 9.26
N THR A 179 17.03 -0.51 8.68
CA THR A 179 18.30 -1.08 9.15
C THR A 179 18.51 -0.73 10.62
N HIS A 180 18.82 -1.74 11.45
CA HIS A 180 18.96 -1.65 12.91
C HIS A 180 17.67 -1.34 13.70
N GLU A 181 16.52 -1.29 13.05
CA GLU A 181 15.23 -1.05 13.72
C GLU A 181 14.34 -2.31 13.73
N TRP A 182 14.09 -2.90 12.56
CA TRP A 182 13.15 -4.01 12.41
C TRP A 182 13.47 -4.86 11.18
N ASP A 183 13.68 -6.17 11.40
CA ASP A 183 13.80 -7.17 10.33
C ASP A 183 12.44 -7.81 10.09
N ARG A 184 11.83 -7.50 8.94
CA ARG A 184 10.48 -7.90 8.57
C ARG A 184 10.47 -9.31 7.99
N THR A 185 9.63 -10.20 8.52
CA THR A 185 9.65 -11.61 8.07
C THR A 185 9.05 -11.83 6.68
N ASN A 186 8.17 -10.95 6.20
CA ASN A 186 7.45 -11.11 4.94
C ASN A 186 8.00 -10.32 3.74
N HIS A 187 9.08 -9.55 3.93
CA HIS A 187 9.69 -8.74 2.88
C HIS A 187 11.15 -9.18 2.64
N ILE A 188 11.65 -8.86 1.45
CA ILE A 188 13.04 -9.11 1.03
C ILE A 188 13.84 -7.80 0.88
N GLU A 189 13.18 -6.67 1.11
CA GLU A 189 13.75 -5.33 1.20
C GLU A 189 13.32 -4.68 2.52
N ASN A 190 13.93 -3.55 2.88
CA ASN A 190 13.72 -2.90 4.18
C ASN A 190 13.47 -1.38 4.09
N PHE A 191 13.09 -0.85 2.93
CA PHE A 191 12.93 0.58 2.64
C PHE A 191 11.55 0.99 2.13
N ASP A 192 10.71 0.06 1.65
CA ASP A 192 9.35 0.33 1.17
C ASP A 192 8.29 -0.07 2.20
N GLN A 193 7.19 0.67 2.28
CA GLN A 193 6.12 0.49 3.29
C GLN A 193 6.66 0.36 4.72
N ILE A 194 7.50 1.31 5.13
CA ILE A 194 8.23 1.23 6.41
C ILE A 194 7.61 2.07 7.52
N ASP A 195 6.63 2.90 7.20
CA ASP A 195 6.07 3.91 8.10
C ASP A 195 5.36 3.28 9.30
N SER A 196 4.55 2.25 9.07
CA SER A 196 3.75 1.59 10.11
C SER A 196 3.67 0.08 9.90
N ARG A 197 3.82 -0.70 10.99
CA ARG A 197 3.95 -2.16 10.89
C ARG A 197 2.62 -2.83 10.52
N ALA A 198 1.53 -2.43 11.16
CA ALA A 198 0.20 -3.00 10.95
C ALA A 198 -0.31 -2.86 9.51
N TYR A 199 0.18 -1.88 8.74
CA TYR A 199 -0.13 -1.73 7.32
C TYR A 199 0.23 -3.00 6.52
N LEU A 200 1.33 -3.68 6.87
CA LEU A 200 1.83 -4.86 6.15
C LEU A 200 0.89 -6.08 6.22
N VAL A 201 -0.09 -6.08 7.13
CA VAL A 201 -1.16 -7.09 7.12
C VAL A 201 -1.89 -7.05 5.77
N HIS A 202 -2.16 -5.87 5.23
CA HIS A 202 -2.88 -5.73 3.98
C HIS A 202 -2.13 -6.32 2.78
N SER A 203 -0.88 -5.90 2.56
CA SER A 203 -0.09 -6.34 1.42
C SER A 203 0.18 -7.85 1.49
N TRP A 204 0.34 -8.40 2.70
CA TRP A 204 0.46 -9.84 2.91
C TRP A 204 -0.81 -10.64 2.63
N LEU A 205 -2.01 -10.07 2.82
CA LEU A 205 -3.27 -10.79 2.58
C LEU A 205 -3.45 -11.25 1.13
N LYS A 206 -2.61 -10.79 0.19
CA LYS A 206 -2.51 -11.40 -1.14
C LYS A 206 -2.12 -12.88 -1.07
N TYR A 207 -1.26 -13.29 -0.13
CA TYR A 207 -0.78 -14.66 -0.02
C TYR A 207 -1.93 -15.68 0.14
N PRO A 208 -2.80 -15.60 1.17
CA PRO A 208 -3.89 -16.56 1.32
C PRO A 208 -4.86 -16.56 0.12
N LYS A 209 -5.01 -15.44 -0.59
CA LYS A 209 -5.96 -15.30 -1.71
C LYS A 209 -5.40 -15.78 -3.05
N PHE A 210 -4.13 -15.48 -3.32
CA PHE A 210 -3.53 -15.55 -4.66
C PHE A 210 -2.20 -16.33 -4.70
N GLY A 211 -1.65 -16.73 -3.55
CA GLY A 211 -0.44 -17.53 -3.49
C GLY A 211 0.88 -16.76 -3.52
N HIS A 212 0.83 -15.43 -3.49
CA HIS A 212 2.02 -14.57 -3.47
C HIS A 212 1.79 -13.32 -2.62
N ALA A 213 2.88 -12.70 -2.15
CA ALA A 213 2.87 -11.45 -1.41
C ALA A 213 4.07 -10.56 -1.81
N ALA A 214 4.51 -9.70 -0.88
CA ALA A 214 5.51 -8.68 -1.12
C ALA A 214 6.88 -9.24 -1.54
N ALA A 215 7.27 -10.43 -1.05
CA ALA A 215 8.53 -11.04 -1.45
C ALA A 215 8.51 -11.41 -2.93
N THR A 216 7.41 -11.98 -3.45
CA THR A 216 7.24 -12.20 -4.89
C THR A 216 7.27 -10.89 -5.67
N ASP A 217 6.54 -9.85 -5.24
CA ASP A 217 6.49 -8.58 -5.96
C ASP A 217 7.89 -7.95 -6.11
N TYR A 218 8.69 -7.99 -5.05
CA TYR A 218 10.04 -7.45 -5.04
C TYR A 218 11.05 -8.36 -5.73
N ALA A 219 10.96 -9.68 -5.55
CA ALA A 219 11.87 -10.63 -6.20
C ALA A 219 11.73 -10.56 -7.72
N ALA A 220 10.49 -10.50 -8.22
CA ALA A 220 10.21 -10.32 -9.64
C ALA A 220 10.81 -9.01 -10.18
N ARG A 221 10.69 -7.91 -9.42
CA ARG A 221 11.33 -6.63 -9.76
C ARG A 221 12.85 -6.73 -9.77
N MET A 222 13.46 -7.28 -8.74
CA MET A 222 14.92 -7.44 -8.64
C MET A 222 15.48 -8.27 -9.80
N VAL A 223 14.79 -9.35 -10.21
CA VAL A 223 15.16 -10.13 -11.41
C VAL A 223 15.06 -9.28 -12.67
N ARG A 224 13.95 -8.55 -12.88
CA ARG A 224 13.79 -7.65 -14.05
C ARG A 224 14.84 -6.55 -14.09
N TYR A 225 15.27 -6.06 -12.94
CA TYR A 225 16.32 -5.04 -12.81
C TYR A 225 17.74 -5.63 -12.91
N GLY A 226 17.89 -6.95 -13.00
CA GLY A 226 19.20 -7.61 -13.07
C GLY A 226 19.98 -7.60 -11.76
N LEU A 227 19.30 -7.41 -10.62
CA LEU A 227 19.94 -7.37 -9.29
C LEU A 227 20.20 -8.76 -8.72
N ILE A 228 19.32 -9.73 -9.00
CA ILE A 228 19.43 -11.11 -8.55
C ILE A 228 19.05 -12.09 -9.67
N GLY A 229 19.49 -13.34 -9.54
CA GLY A 229 19.09 -14.43 -10.43
C GLY A 229 17.73 -15.02 -10.08
N ARG A 230 17.14 -15.80 -11.01
CA ARG A 230 15.85 -16.49 -10.78
C ARG A 230 15.90 -17.47 -9.60
N ASP A 231 16.98 -18.24 -9.47
CA ASP A 231 17.10 -19.25 -8.42
C ASP A 231 17.15 -18.61 -7.02
N GLU A 232 17.88 -17.49 -6.88
CA GLU A 232 17.91 -16.69 -5.66
C GLU A 232 16.53 -16.10 -5.34
N ALA A 233 15.84 -15.55 -6.35
CA ALA A 233 14.49 -15.04 -6.22
C ALA A 233 13.50 -16.11 -5.71
N ILE A 234 13.58 -17.33 -6.27
CA ILE A 234 12.74 -18.46 -5.83
C ILE A 234 12.99 -18.79 -4.36
N GLN A 235 14.24 -18.79 -3.91
CA GLN A 235 14.58 -19.07 -2.52
C GLN A 235 14.05 -17.99 -1.57
N LEU A 236 14.20 -16.71 -1.93
CA LEU A 236 13.67 -15.58 -1.14
C LEU A 236 12.14 -15.63 -1.02
N VAL A 237 11.43 -15.93 -2.11
CA VAL A 237 9.97 -16.09 -2.11
C VAL A 237 9.55 -17.23 -1.19
N LYS A 238 10.22 -18.38 -1.29
CA LYS A 238 9.95 -19.56 -0.46
C LYS A 238 10.10 -19.26 1.03
N GLU A 239 11.06 -18.43 1.41
CA GLU A 239 11.34 -18.08 2.80
C GLU A 239 10.37 -17.03 3.37
N ARG A 240 9.92 -16.08 2.55
CA ARG A 240 9.32 -14.83 3.05
C ARG A 240 7.82 -14.68 2.76
N ASP A 241 7.30 -15.11 1.60
CA ASP A 241 5.94 -14.74 1.18
C ASP A 241 4.83 -15.21 2.14
N TYR A 242 4.98 -16.41 2.69
CA TYR A 242 4.01 -16.97 3.64
C TYR A 242 4.11 -16.38 5.05
N ALA A 243 5.25 -15.75 5.37
CA ALA A 243 5.68 -15.48 6.72
C ALA A 243 5.24 -14.09 7.20
N LEU A 244 3.93 -13.88 7.40
CA LEU A 244 3.41 -12.62 7.96
C LEU A 244 4.16 -12.22 9.24
N ASP A 245 4.56 -10.96 9.32
CA ASP A 245 5.31 -10.43 10.44
C ASP A 245 4.50 -10.39 11.74
N PRO A 246 5.01 -10.99 12.85
CA PRO A 246 4.28 -11.04 14.12
C PRO A 246 4.03 -9.67 14.77
N TRP A 247 4.90 -8.67 14.58
CA TRP A 247 4.67 -7.34 15.12
C TRP A 247 3.56 -6.63 14.36
N SER A 248 3.48 -6.85 13.05
CA SER A 248 2.40 -6.35 12.20
C SER A 248 1.04 -6.92 12.66
N VAL A 249 0.99 -8.21 13.00
CA VAL A 249 -0.23 -8.85 13.57
C VAL A 249 -0.60 -8.23 14.91
N ARG A 250 0.37 -8.05 15.82
CA ARG A 250 0.11 -7.49 17.16
C ARG A 250 -0.43 -6.08 17.09
N ASP A 251 0.24 -5.19 16.35
CA ASP A 251 -0.18 -3.80 16.19
C ASP A 251 -1.56 -3.72 15.53
N PHE A 252 -1.82 -4.57 14.53
CA PHE A 252 -3.13 -4.65 13.88
C PHE A 252 -4.22 -5.10 14.87
N CYS A 253 -3.98 -6.17 15.62
CA CYS A 253 -4.91 -6.69 16.62
C CYS A 253 -5.19 -5.68 17.73
N GLU A 254 -4.15 -5.00 18.22
CA GLU A 254 -4.29 -3.94 19.22
C GLU A 254 -5.13 -2.78 18.70
N PHE A 255 -4.84 -2.30 17.49
CA PHE A 255 -5.58 -1.19 16.90
C PHE A 255 -7.05 -1.57 16.62
N ALA A 256 -7.29 -2.68 15.93
CA ALA A 256 -8.61 -3.10 15.49
C ALA A 256 -9.44 -3.78 16.60
N GLY A 257 -8.84 -4.15 17.74
CA GLY A 257 -9.52 -4.80 18.85
C GLY A 257 -9.82 -6.28 18.58
N TYR A 258 -8.83 -7.02 18.07
CA TYR A 258 -8.90 -8.47 17.91
C TYR A 258 -7.99 -9.17 18.93
N THR A 259 -8.35 -10.40 19.30
CA THR A 259 -7.35 -11.34 19.79
C THR A 259 -6.59 -11.91 18.58
N GLU A 260 -5.34 -12.32 18.75
CA GLU A 260 -4.59 -12.97 17.67
C GLU A 260 -5.30 -14.25 17.18
N THR A 261 -5.97 -14.99 18.07
CA THR A 261 -6.81 -16.15 17.70
C THR A 261 -7.96 -15.76 16.77
N ALA A 262 -8.64 -14.65 17.04
CA ALA A 262 -9.74 -14.17 16.18
C ALA A 262 -9.20 -13.74 14.81
N PHE A 263 -8.07 -13.02 14.80
CA PHE A 263 -7.38 -12.62 13.57
C PHE A 263 -7.05 -13.83 12.69
N TRP A 264 -6.36 -14.84 13.23
CA TRP A 264 -5.99 -16.03 12.48
C TRP A 264 -7.21 -16.86 12.04
N SER A 265 -8.29 -16.83 12.82
CA SER A 265 -9.55 -17.49 12.45
C SER A 265 -10.26 -16.82 11.28
N ILE A 266 -10.09 -15.50 11.10
CA ILE A 266 -10.56 -14.77 9.92
C ILE A 266 -9.66 -15.12 8.73
N VAL A 267 -8.34 -15.04 8.90
CA VAL A 267 -7.36 -15.37 7.85
C VAL A 267 -7.52 -16.79 7.33
N ASP A 268 -7.77 -17.79 8.19
CA ASP A 268 -7.98 -19.19 7.78
C ASP A 268 -9.14 -19.34 6.78
N LYS A 269 -10.17 -18.50 6.88
CA LYS A 269 -11.32 -18.49 5.95
C LYS A 269 -11.01 -17.83 4.61
N LEU A 270 -10.00 -16.97 4.55
CA LEU A 270 -9.59 -16.25 3.34
C LEU A 270 -8.71 -17.11 2.41
N TYR A 271 -8.21 -18.24 2.87
CA TYR A 271 -7.37 -19.12 2.06
C TYR A 271 -8.14 -19.71 0.88
N ASN A 272 -7.62 -19.49 -0.33
CA ASN A 272 -8.13 -20.10 -1.54
C ASN A 272 -7.77 -21.60 -1.56
N LYS A 273 -8.77 -22.45 -1.33
CA LYS A 273 -8.61 -23.92 -1.27
C LYS A 273 -8.28 -24.55 -2.62
N GLU A 274 -8.41 -23.82 -3.74
CA GLU A 274 -7.94 -24.28 -5.04
C GLU A 274 -6.41 -24.21 -5.12
N LEU A 275 -5.81 -23.16 -4.56
CA LEU A 275 -4.37 -22.92 -4.55
C LEU A 275 -3.64 -23.58 -3.38
N PHE A 276 -4.32 -23.72 -2.24
CA PHE A 276 -3.72 -24.15 -0.97
C PHE A 276 -4.29 -25.47 -0.44
N LYS A 277 -3.45 -26.19 0.31
CA LYS A 277 -3.83 -27.35 1.12
C LYS A 277 -3.20 -27.25 2.52
N LYS A 278 -3.80 -27.88 3.52
CA LYS A 278 -3.15 -28.02 4.83
C LYS A 278 -2.15 -29.18 4.79
N ASP A 279 -0.95 -28.96 5.32
CA ASP A 279 0.06 -29.99 5.52
C ASP A 279 -0.27 -30.89 6.73
N SER A 280 0.59 -31.86 7.03
CA SER A 280 0.44 -32.77 8.17
C SER A 280 0.42 -32.08 9.53
N CYS A 281 0.91 -30.83 9.60
CA CYS A 281 0.92 -30.00 10.79
C CYS A 281 -0.25 -29.00 10.82
N GLY A 282 -1.14 -29.04 9.83
CA GLY A 282 -2.29 -28.14 9.73
C GLY A 282 -1.97 -26.75 9.17
N LYS A 283 -0.74 -26.51 8.67
CA LYS A 283 -0.34 -25.23 8.06
C LYS A 283 -0.76 -25.18 6.60
N TRP A 284 -1.17 -24.01 6.14
CA TRP A 284 -1.46 -23.79 4.72
C TRP A 284 -0.18 -23.78 3.89
N ALA A 285 -0.15 -24.61 2.85
CA ALA A 285 0.92 -24.70 1.88
C ALA A 285 0.35 -24.66 0.46
N LEU A 286 1.07 -24.02 -0.46
CA LEU A 286 0.72 -24.02 -1.88
C LEU A 286 0.74 -25.45 -2.43
N LYS A 287 -0.22 -25.77 -3.29
CA LYS A 287 -0.27 -27.06 -3.99
C LYS A 287 0.81 -27.16 -5.07
N HIS A 288 1.05 -26.04 -5.78
CA HIS A 288 2.00 -25.92 -6.90
C HIS A 288 2.89 -24.69 -6.68
N PRO A 289 3.83 -24.74 -5.74
CA PRO A 289 4.74 -23.62 -5.54
C PRO A 289 5.82 -23.57 -6.63
N ILE A 290 6.29 -22.36 -6.95
CA ILE A 290 7.33 -22.12 -7.97
C ILE A 290 8.63 -22.91 -7.71
N TRP A 291 8.99 -23.15 -6.44
CA TRP A 291 10.17 -23.94 -6.07
C TRP A 291 10.02 -25.45 -6.23
N ALA A 292 8.86 -25.92 -6.71
CA ALA A 292 8.61 -27.31 -7.06
C ALA A 292 8.50 -27.53 -8.57
N GLU A 293 8.59 -26.47 -9.39
CA GLU A 293 8.67 -26.59 -10.84
C GLU A 293 10.08 -27.06 -11.22
N GLU A 294 10.19 -28.12 -12.02
CA GLU A 294 11.45 -28.52 -12.64
C GLU A 294 11.73 -27.52 -13.78
N ASN A 295 12.91 -26.88 -13.74
CA ASN A 295 13.36 -25.91 -14.75
C ASN A 295 13.50 -26.54 -16.14
#